data_AF-F3GKW2-F1
#
_entry.id   AF-F3GKW2-F1
#
_cell.length_a   1.000
_cell.length_b   1.000
_cell.length_c   1.000
_cell.angle_alpha   90.00
_cell.angle_beta   90.00
_cell.angle_gamma   90.00
#
_symmetry.space_group_name_H-M   'P 1'
#
loop_
_entity.id
_entity.type
_entity.pdbx_description
1 polymer ?
#
loop_
_entity_poly.entity_id
_entity_poly.type
_entity_poly.pdbx_seq_one_letter_code
_entity_poly.pdbx_strand_id
1 'polypeptide(L)' 'MKFEPLARSLIATALIVAYSPTFAASQAPVAAENGMVVTAQHLATHVGVDV' A
#
# COMPACT_ATOMS: atom_id res chain seq x y z
N MET A 1 28.14 -14.66 -29.55
CA MET A 1 27.47 -13.82 -28.54
C MET A 1 25.95 -13.92 -28.69
N LYS A 2 25.35 -15.10 -28.41
CA LYS A 2 23.91 -15.36 -28.61
C LYS A 2 23.03 -14.89 -27.43
N PHE A 3 23.62 -14.59 -26.28
CA PHE A 3 22.90 -14.30 -25.03
C PHE A 3 22.78 -12.81 -24.68
N GLU A 4 23.50 -11.93 -25.38
CA GLU A 4 23.45 -10.47 -25.18
C GLU A 4 22.02 -9.87 -25.17
N PRO A 5 21.11 -10.21 -26.11
CA PRO A 5 19.77 -9.63 -26.09
C PRO A 5 18.92 -10.15 -24.92
N LEU A 6 19.10 -11.40 -24.50
CA LEU A 6 18.40 -11.98 -23.35
C LEU A 6 18.90 -11.38 -22.04
N ALA A 7 20.21 -11.26 -21.87
CA ALA A 7 20.82 -10.63 -20.69
C ALA A 7 20.35 -9.18 -20.55
N ARG A 8 20.33 -8.43 -21.65
CA ARG A 8 19.84 -7.04 -21.67
C ARG A 8 18.35 -6.94 -21.32
N SER A 9 17.52 -7.84 -21.84
CA SER A 9 16.09 -7.88 -21.51
C SER A 9 15.86 -8.21 -20.03
N LEU A 10 16.61 -9.16 -19.47
CA LEU A 10 16.49 -9.52 -18.06
C LEU A 10 16.87 -8.36 -17.14
N ILE A 11 17.95 -7.64 -17.46
CA ILE A 11 18.38 -6.45 -16.71
C ILE A 11 17.29 -5.36 -16.77
N ALA A 12 16.71 -5.12 -17.96
CA ALA A 12 15.65 -4.13 -18.11
C ALA A 12 14.39 -4.51 -17.30
N THR A 13 13.96 -5.77 -17.34
CA THR A 13 12.82 -6.24 -16.55
C THR A 13 13.09 -6.16 -15.06
N ALA A 14 14.29 -6.53 -14.60
CA ALA A 14 14.67 -6.43 -13.20
C ALA A 14 14.64 -4.98 -12.69
N LEU A 15 15.16 -4.04 -13.48
CA LEU A 15 15.09 -2.61 -13.17
C LEU A 15 13.64 -2.12 -13.11
N ILE A 16 12.80 -2.49 -14.07
CA ILE A 16 11.38 -2.10 -14.06
C ILE A 16 10.68 -2.64 -12.81
N VAL A 17 10.86 -3.92 -12.47
CA VAL A 17 10.22 -4.51 -11.28
C VAL A 17 10.73 -3.89 -9.98
N ALA A 18 12.02 -3.62 -9.86
CA ALA A 18 12.62 -3.07 -8.64
C ALA A 18 12.18 -1.62 -8.35
N TYR A 19 11.91 -0.82 -9.39
CA TYR A 19 11.56 0.59 -9.26
C TYR A 19 10.10 0.91 -9.58
N SER A 20 9.28 -0.10 -9.88
CA SER A 20 7.84 0.12 -10.09
C SER A 20 7.19 0.41 -8.74
N PRO A 21 6.54 1.58 -8.57
CA PRO A 21 5.80 1.87 -7.35
C PRO A 21 4.60 0.93 -7.24
N THR A 22 4.58 0.09 -6.21
CA THR A 22 3.43 -0.75 -5.91
C THR A 22 2.45 0.05 -5.07
N PHE A 23 1.38 0.53 -5.69
CA PHE A 23 0.29 1.22 -4.97
C PHE A 23 -0.75 0.21 -4.49
N ALA A 24 -1.16 0.33 -3.23
CA ALA A 24 -2.37 -0.32 -2.76
C ALA A 24 -3.58 0.36 -3.38
N ALA A 25 -4.66 -0.38 -3.65
CA ALA A 25 -5.90 0.17 -4.19
C ALA A 25 -6.57 1.17 -3.23
N SER A 26 -6.22 1.13 -1.95
CA SER A 26 -6.72 2.02 -0.90
C SER A 26 -5.65 2.30 0.15
N GLN A 27 -5.93 3.29 0.99
CA GLN A 27 -5.15 3.49 2.22
C GLN A 27 -5.29 2.30 3.17
N ALA A 28 -4.26 2.10 3.98
CA ALA A 28 -4.30 1.09 5.03
C ALA A 28 -5.42 1.43 6.05
N PRO A 29 -6.16 0.42 6.54
CA PRO A 29 -7.10 0.61 7.64
C PRO A 29 -6.38 1.15 8.88
N VAL A 30 -7.08 1.95 9.68
CA VAL A 30 -6.56 2.43 10.97
C VAL A 30 -6.48 1.25 11.95
N ALA A 31 -5.45 1.20 12.77
CA ALA A 31 -5.31 0.22 13.85
C ALA A 31 -5.74 0.85 15.18
N ALA A 32 -6.42 0.07 16.02
CA ALA A 32 -6.78 0.46 17.38
C ALA A 32 -6.69 -0.76 18.31
N GLU A 33 -6.02 -0.61 19.46
CA GLU A 33 -5.76 -1.71 20.39
C GLU A 33 -7.04 -2.20 21.10
N ASN A 34 -7.92 -1.27 21.47
CA ASN A 34 -9.11 -1.54 22.30
C ASN A 34 -10.43 -1.47 21.51
N GLY A 35 -10.35 -1.43 20.18
CA GLY A 35 -11.50 -1.27 19.29
C GLY A 35 -11.60 0.13 18.67
N MET A 36 -12.52 0.29 17.72
CA MET A 36 -12.67 1.50 16.91
C MET A 36 -14.14 1.84 16.72
N VAL A 37 -14.45 3.14 16.79
CA VAL A 37 -15.74 3.69 16.37
C VAL A 37 -15.60 4.33 15.00
N VAL A 38 -16.42 3.91 14.05
CA VAL A 38 -16.42 4.43 12.68
C VAL A 38 -17.75 5.11 12.43
N THR A 39 -17.72 6.43 12.23
CA THR A 39 -18.90 7.21 11.87
C THR A 39 -18.56 8.23 10.79
N ALA A 40 -19.57 8.73 10.09
CA ALA A 40 -19.39 9.78 9.09
C ALA A 40 -19.11 11.17 9.70
N GLN A 41 -19.38 11.36 11.00
CA GLN A 41 -19.25 12.65 11.67
C GLN A 41 -18.13 12.60 12.71
N HIS A 42 -17.17 13.53 12.61
CA HIS A 42 -15.98 13.53 13.46
C HIS A 42 -16.32 13.59 14.96
N LEU A 43 -17.26 14.46 15.34
CA LEU A 43 -17.71 14.56 16.73
C LEU A 43 -18.34 13.26 17.24
N ALA A 44 -19.07 12.53 16.40
CA ALA A 44 -19.71 11.27 16.79
C ALA A 44 -18.69 10.15 16.99
N THR A 45 -17.59 10.14 16.21
CA THR A 45 -16.47 9.23 16.46
C THR A 45 -15.83 9.51 17.82
N HIS A 46 -15.56 10.78 18.15
CA HIS A 46 -14.99 11.14 19.47
C HIS A 46 -15.91 10.75 20.62
N VAL A 47 -17.18 11.18 20.57
CA VAL A 47 -18.17 10.83 21.61
C VAL A 47 -18.34 9.31 21.73
N GLY A 48 -18.30 8.58 20.63
CA GLY A 48 -18.41 7.13 20.63
C GLY A 48 -17.19 6.40 21.20
N VAL A 49 -15.99 7.00 21.14
CA VAL A 49 -14.79 6.46 21.80
C VAL A 49 -14.79 6.76 23.30
N ASP A 50 -15.41 7.87 23.72
CA ASP A 50 -15.46 8.29 25.12
C ASP A 50 -16.40 7.45 26.00
N VAL A 51 -17.30 6.64 25.41
CA VAL A 51 -18.27 5.76 26.12
C VAL A 51 -17.74 4.34 26.33
#